data_AF-A0A849SJP2-F1
#
_entry.id   AF-A0A849SJP2-F1
#
_cell.length_a   1.000
_cell.length_b   1.000
_cell.length_c   1.000
_cell.angle_alpha   90.00
_cell.angle_beta   90.00
_cell.angle_gamma   90.00
#
_symmetry.space_group_name_H-M   'P 1'
#
loop_
_entity.id
_entity.type
_entity.pdbx_description
1 polymer ?
#
loop_
_entity_poly.entity_id
_entity_poly.type
_entity_poly.pdbx_seq_one_letter_code
_entity_poly.pdbx_strand_id
1 'polypeptide(L)'
;MSRNLLVPVAVLGLVASIAIFTGCGGDDSNPAGPPGGGGTLELNSGNMPLNRSYEHTFATNGAFPYHCNIHSFMTASVTVAAAGADSALVNISGSAFSQPNVTIRTNGKVRWVNLDAAINHTVTSD
;
A
#
# COMPACT_ATOMS: atom_id res chain seq x y z
N MET A 1 -44.60 1.45 18.89
CA MET A 1 -43.44 1.71 19.76
C MET A 1 -42.33 2.31 18.91
N SER A 2 -41.58 3.27 19.45
CA SER A 2 -40.92 4.33 18.65
C SER A 2 -39.73 3.88 17.81
N ARG A 3 -39.57 4.51 16.64
CA ARG A 3 -38.38 4.42 15.78
C ARG A 3 -37.36 5.47 16.24
N ASN A 4 -36.19 5.06 16.72
CA ASN A 4 -35.11 6.02 17.01
C ASN A 4 -34.26 6.25 15.75
N LEU A 5 -34.33 7.47 15.24
CA LEU A 5 -33.58 7.98 14.10
C LEU A 5 -32.47 8.91 14.62
N LEU A 6 -31.19 8.60 14.38
CA LEU A 6 -30.07 9.47 14.77
C LEU A 6 -28.92 9.41 13.76
N VAL A 7 -28.83 10.43 12.90
CA VAL A 7 -27.69 10.82 12.04
C VAL A 7 -27.88 12.32 11.71
N PRO A 8 -26.84 13.17 11.59
CA PRO A 8 -25.55 13.22 12.29
C PRO A 8 -25.37 14.54 13.08
N VAL A 9 -24.31 14.67 13.89
CA VAL A 9 -23.83 16.00 14.35
C VAL A 9 -22.68 16.44 13.45
N ALA A 10 -22.91 17.48 12.66
CA ALA A 10 -21.86 18.18 11.93
C ALA A 10 -21.18 19.20 12.84
N VAL A 11 -19.85 19.19 12.89
CA VAL A 11 -19.06 20.25 13.54
C VAL A 11 -18.24 20.96 12.48
N LEU A 12 -18.66 22.17 12.11
CA LEU A 12 -17.81 23.09 11.36
C LEU A 12 -16.82 23.74 12.34
N GLY A 13 -15.53 23.53 12.11
CA GLY A 13 -14.45 24.27 12.78
C GLY A 13 -13.57 24.95 11.73
N LEU A 14 -13.71 26.28 11.59
CA LEU A 14 -12.84 27.10 10.74
C LEU A 14 -11.77 27.76 11.61
N VAL A 15 -10.49 27.57 11.27
CA VAL A 15 -9.39 28.41 11.77
C VAL A 15 -8.40 28.64 10.63
N ALA A 16 -8.02 29.91 10.45
CA ALA A 16 -7.17 30.37 9.36
C ALA A 16 -5.68 30.36 9.72
N SER A 17 -4.84 30.32 8.69
CA SER A 17 -3.41 30.00 8.74
C SER A 17 -2.50 31.11 9.27
N ILE A 18 -1.43 30.75 9.99
CA ILE A 18 -0.18 31.52 10.09
C ILE A 18 1.02 30.56 9.98
N ALA A 19 2.07 31.01 9.30
CA ALA A 19 3.43 30.44 9.27
C ALA A 19 4.43 31.63 9.24
N ILE A 20 5.75 31.48 9.37
CA ILE A 20 6.67 30.32 9.36
C ILE A 20 7.72 30.58 10.48
N PHE A 21 8.52 29.63 11.01
CA PHE A 21 9.83 29.24 10.45
C PHE A 21 10.59 28.24 11.36
N THR A 22 11.46 27.45 10.72
CA THR A 22 12.70 26.84 11.27
C THR A 22 12.55 25.81 12.41
N GLY A 23 12.38 24.55 12.00
CA GLY A 23 12.82 23.38 12.78
C GLY A 23 13.62 22.45 11.87
N CYS A 24 14.94 22.36 12.08
CA CYS A 24 15.77 21.33 11.47
C CYS A 24 15.71 20.06 12.33
N GLY A 25 15.53 18.91 11.68
CA GLY A 25 15.38 17.61 12.34
C GLY A 25 15.02 16.56 11.30
N GLY A 26 16.04 15.99 10.67
CA GLY A 26 15.84 14.91 9.71
C GLY A 26 15.71 13.57 10.43
N ASP A 27 14.80 12.74 9.93
CA ASP A 27 14.75 11.27 10.09
C ASP A 27 14.18 10.68 8.78
N ASP A 28 14.78 11.07 7.65
CA ASP A 28 14.32 10.70 6.32
C ASP A 28 14.60 9.23 6.00
N SER A 29 13.61 8.35 6.21
CA SER A 29 13.61 7.01 5.63
C SER A 29 12.21 6.48 5.28
N ASN A 30 11.41 7.32 4.61
CA ASN A 30 10.40 6.84 3.67
C ASN A 30 10.37 7.75 2.42
N PRO A 31 11.03 7.38 1.31
CA PRO A 31 10.95 8.17 0.09
C PRO A 31 9.54 8.06 -0.51
N ALA A 32 8.80 9.17 -0.48
CA ALA A 32 7.60 9.31 -1.28
C ALA A 32 7.98 9.31 -2.77
N GLY A 33 7.72 8.20 -3.47
CA GLY A 33 8.03 8.06 -4.90
C GLY A 33 7.13 8.97 -5.77
N PRO A 34 7.72 9.85 -6.61
CA PRO A 34 6.97 10.64 -7.59
C PRO A 34 6.73 9.85 -8.91
N PRO A 35 5.84 10.33 -9.80
CA PRO A 35 5.32 9.50 -10.89
C PRO A 35 6.17 9.51 -12.18
N GLY A 36 6.47 8.32 -12.69
CA GLY A 36 6.62 8.04 -14.13
C GLY A 36 8.02 8.10 -14.75
N GLY A 37 8.38 7.01 -15.46
CA GLY A 37 9.22 7.07 -16.66
C GLY A 37 10.74 7.16 -16.46
N GLY A 38 11.37 6.14 -15.88
CA GLY A 38 12.83 6.14 -15.69
C GLY A 38 13.48 4.80 -15.33
N GLY A 39 13.04 3.67 -15.91
CA GLY A 39 13.75 2.39 -15.76
C GLY A 39 13.82 1.86 -14.32
N THR A 40 12.77 2.04 -13.53
CA THR A 40 12.63 1.52 -12.17
C THR A 40 11.43 0.59 -12.08
N LEU A 41 11.58 -0.53 -11.37
CA LEU A 41 10.49 -1.46 -11.06
C LEU A 41 9.37 -0.72 -10.30
N GLU A 42 8.11 -0.98 -10.67
CA GLU A 42 6.92 -0.37 -10.03
C GLU A 42 6.84 -0.78 -8.55
N LEU A 43 7.25 -2.02 -8.25
CA LEU A 43 7.28 -2.58 -6.91
C LEU A 43 8.70 -3.06 -6.61
N ASN A 44 9.26 -2.61 -5.49
CA ASN A 44 10.57 -3.03 -5.00
C ASN A 44 10.66 -2.84 -3.48
N SER A 45 10.16 -3.82 -2.72
CA SER A 45 10.16 -3.77 -1.26
C SER A 45 11.53 -3.92 -0.62
N GLY A 46 12.53 -4.42 -1.35
CA GLY A 46 13.70 -5.07 -0.76
C GLY A 46 13.32 -6.26 0.15
N ASN A 47 14.25 -6.72 0.98
CA ASN A 47 14.02 -7.80 1.93
C ASN A 47 13.00 -7.42 3.02
N MET A 48 11.93 -8.21 3.13
CA MET A 48 10.93 -8.12 4.21
C MET A 48 11.09 -9.32 5.18
N PRO A 49 11.86 -9.18 6.28
CA PRO A 49 11.77 -10.10 7.43
C PRO A 49 10.41 -10.01 8.16
N LEU A 50 10.20 -10.88 9.15
CA LEU A 50 8.99 -10.93 9.99
C LEU A 50 8.50 -9.54 10.42
N ASN A 51 7.19 -9.33 10.33
CA ASN A 51 6.44 -8.11 10.64
C ASN A 51 6.81 -6.87 9.79
N ARG A 52 7.76 -6.97 8.85
CA ARG A 52 8.00 -5.86 7.92
C ARG A 52 6.82 -5.67 6.99
N SER A 53 6.51 -4.40 6.77
CA SER A 53 5.47 -3.96 5.87
C SER A 53 6.07 -3.22 4.68
N TYR A 54 5.42 -3.33 3.53
CA TYR A 54 5.63 -2.51 2.35
C TYR A 54 4.27 -1.97 1.92
N GLU A 55 4.20 -0.72 1.46
CA GLU A 55 2.96 -0.12 0.97
C GLU A 55 3.24 0.62 -0.34
N HIS A 56 2.36 0.44 -1.33
CA HIS A 56 2.42 1.15 -2.59
C HIS A 56 1.08 1.78 -2.96
N THR A 57 1.11 2.90 -3.68
CA THR A 57 -0.09 3.61 -4.16
C THR A 57 -0.09 3.61 -5.68
N PHE A 58 -1.09 2.98 -6.29
CA PHE A 58 -1.12 2.82 -7.73
C PHE A 58 -1.93 3.94 -8.39
N ALA A 59 -1.23 4.86 -9.07
CA ALA A 59 -1.84 6.03 -9.72
C ALA A 59 -2.40 5.73 -11.12
N THR A 60 -2.02 4.60 -11.73
CA THR A 60 -2.33 4.27 -13.14
C THR A 60 -3.26 3.07 -13.22
N ASN A 61 -4.28 3.13 -14.08
CA ASN A 61 -5.14 2.00 -14.41
C ASN A 61 -4.32 0.92 -15.15
N GLY A 62 -4.45 -0.35 -14.74
CA GLY A 62 -3.67 -1.44 -15.33
C GLY A 62 -3.61 -2.69 -14.45
N ALA A 63 -2.85 -3.68 -14.91
CA ALA A 63 -2.49 -4.87 -14.13
C ALA A 63 -0.99 -4.83 -13.85
N PHE A 64 -0.63 -5.06 -12.59
CA PHE A 64 0.73 -4.96 -12.06
C PHE A 64 1.11 -6.32 -11.48
N PRO A 65 1.70 -7.22 -12.31
CA PRO A 65 2.21 -8.49 -11.82
C PRO A 65 3.40 -8.27 -10.89
N TYR A 66 3.53 -9.13 -9.89
CA TYR A 66 4.64 -9.09 -8.95
C TYR A 66 4.95 -10.49 -8.40
N HIS A 67 6.19 -10.65 -7.94
CA HIS A 67 6.72 -11.90 -7.41
C HIS A 67 7.56 -11.68 -6.14
N CYS A 68 7.95 -12.77 -5.49
CA CYS A 68 8.98 -12.78 -4.45
C CYS A 68 10.30 -13.33 -5.02
N ASN A 69 11.38 -12.56 -4.99
CA ASN A 69 12.68 -12.97 -5.55
C ASN A 69 13.28 -14.22 -4.89
N ILE A 70 12.86 -14.54 -3.66
CA ILE A 70 13.39 -15.66 -2.87
C ILE A 70 12.63 -16.96 -3.18
N HIS A 71 11.38 -16.87 -3.65
CA HIS A 71 10.51 -18.01 -3.94
C HIS A 71 9.86 -17.81 -5.32
N SER A 72 10.48 -18.35 -6.36
CA SER A 72 10.07 -18.12 -7.76
C SER A 72 8.64 -18.57 -8.11
N PHE A 73 8.00 -19.39 -7.26
CA PHE A 73 6.61 -19.80 -7.40
C PHE A 73 5.60 -18.83 -6.77
N MET A 74 6.05 -17.88 -5.94
CA MET A 74 5.19 -16.85 -5.36
C MET A 74 5.01 -15.72 -6.36
N THR A 75 3.94 -15.80 -7.14
CA THR A 75 3.50 -14.76 -8.07
C THR A 75 2.08 -14.30 -7.73
N ALA A 76 1.79 -13.04 -8.05
CA ALA A 76 0.50 -12.40 -7.80
C ALA A 76 0.34 -11.16 -8.71
N SER A 77 -0.83 -10.51 -8.67
CA SER A 77 -1.11 -9.29 -9.43
C SER A 77 -2.00 -8.32 -8.67
N VAL A 78 -1.71 -7.02 -8.82
CA VAL A 78 -2.63 -5.93 -8.45
C VAL A 78 -3.31 -5.43 -9.72
N THR A 79 -4.64 -5.47 -9.75
CA THR A 79 -5.46 -4.83 -10.78
C THR A 79 -5.97 -3.50 -10.27
N VAL A 80 -5.73 -2.43 -11.03
CA VAL A 80 -6.20 -1.07 -10.74
C VAL A 80 -7.28 -0.75 -11.74
N ALA A 81 -8.52 -0.65 -11.29
CA ALA A 81 -9.70 -0.45 -12.12
C ALA A 81 -10.47 0.84 -11.76
N ALA A 82 -11.46 1.22 -12.57
CA ALA A 82 -12.35 2.35 -12.25
C ALA A 82 -13.21 2.07 -11.00
N ALA A 83 -13.51 0.80 -10.72
CA ALA A 83 -14.17 0.33 -9.51
C ALA A 83 -13.31 -0.72 -8.82
N GLY A 84 -13.05 -0.53 -7.53
CA GLY A 84 -12.21 -1.38 -6.70
C GLY A 84 -12.11 -0.78 -5.30
N ALA A 85 -11.44 -1.49 -4.37
CA ALA A 85 -11.28 -0.98 -3.02
C ALA A 85 -10.32 0.23 -2.95
N ASP A 86 -10.54 1.10 -1.96
CA ASP A 86 -9.62 2.19 -1.61
C ASP A 86 -8.26 1.66 -1.13
N SER A 87 -8.27 0.51 -0.46
CA SER A 87 -7.07 -0.17 -0.01
C SER A 87 -7.25 -1.68 0.09
N ALA A 88 -6.13 -2.41 0.09
CA ALA A 88 -6.07 -3.84 0.33
C ALA A 88 -4.88 -4.21 1.24
N LEU A 89 -5.03 -5.30 2.01
CA LEU A 89 -3.99 -5.90 2.83
C LEU A 89 -3.67 -7.30 2.28
N VAL A 90 -2.41 -7.55 1.98
CA VAL A 90 -1.88 -8.85 1.56
C VAL A 90 -0.91 -9.35 2.63
N ASN A 91 -1.28 -10.40 3.34
CA ASN A 91 -0.35 -11.07 4.24
C ASN A 91 0.54 -12.02 3.44
N ILE A 92 1.81 -12.13 3.83
CA ILE A 92 2.73 -13.14 3.32
C ILE A 92 2.91 -14.19 4.42
N SER A 93 2.47 -15.41 4.18
CA SER A 93 2.49 -16.49 5.17
C SER A 93 2.42 -17.86 4.49
N GLY A 94 3.17 -18.84 5.02
CA GLY A 94 3.28 -20.17 4.43
C GLY A 94 3.95 -20.16 3.04
N SER A 95 4.87 -19.22 2.81
CA SER A 95 5.45 -18.92 1.49
C SER A 95 4.39 -18.69 0.39
N ALA A 96 3.35 -17.91 0.73
CA ALA A 96 2.32 -17.49 -0.22
C ALA A 96 1.82 -16.07 0.05
N PHE A 97 1.41 -15.37 -1.00
CA PHE A 97 0.62 -14.14 -0.89
C PHE A 97 -0.84 -14.52 -0.58
N SER A 98 -1.42 -14.02 0.52
CA SER A 98 -2.76 -14.41 0.98
C SER A 98 -3.89 -14.05 0.00
N GLN A 99 -3.63 -13.09 -0.89
CA GLN A 99 -4.50 -12.73 -2.01
C GLN A 99 -3.64 -12.62 -3.27
N PRO A 100 -3.62 -13.64 -4.17
CA PRO A 100 -2.81 -13.62 -5.37
C PRO A 100 -3.35 -12.66 -6.44
N ASN A 101 -4.60 -12.19 -6.32
CA ASN A 101 -5.19 -11.18 -7.18
C ASN A 101 -5.93 -10.16 -6.31
N VAL A 102 -5.48 -8.90 -6.34
CA VAL A 102 -6.08 -7.78 -5.61
C VAL A 102 -6.71 -6.81 -6.61
N THR A 103 -7.89 -6.28 -6.34
CA THR A 103 -8.51 -5.21 -7.15
C THR A 103 -8.74 -3.95 -6.32
N ILE A 104 -8.01 -2.88 -6.65
CA ILE A 104 -8.16 -1.55 -6.06
C ILE A 104 -8.64 -0.54 -7.11
N ARG A 105 -9.16 0.60 -6.67
CA ARG A 105 -9.41 1.74 -7.55
C ARG A 105 -8.10 2.49 -7.86
N THR A 106 -8.12 3.35 -8.87
CA THR A 106 -7.06 4.35 -9.11
C THR A 106 -6.78 5.17 -7.85
N ASN A 107 -5.51 5.46 -7.57
CA ASN A 107 -5.02 6.04 -6.31
C ASN A 107 -5.39 5.23 -5.06
N GLY A 108 -5.64 3.93 -5.24
CA GLY A 108 -5.79 2.96 -4.16
C GLY A 108 -4.43 2.47 -3.66
N LYS A 109 -4.41 1.91 -2.45
CA LYS A 109 -3.20 1.42 -1.78
C LYS A 109 -3.21 -0.09 -1.61
N VAL A 110 -2.06 -0.73 -1.76
CA VAL A 110 -1.87 -2.11 -1.27
C VAL A 110 -0.77 -2.10 -0.24
N ARG A 111 -1.04 -2.72 0.92
CA ARG A 111 -0.05 -2.96 1.97
C ARG A 111 0.22 -4.46 2.05
N TRP A 112 1.49 -4.83 1.96
CA TRP A 112 1.97 -6.18 2.20
C TRP A 112 2.60 -6.28 3.58
N VAL A 113 2.43 -7.40 4.27
CA VAL A 113 3.04 -7.66 5.58
C VAL A 113 3.58 -9.08 5.62
N ASN A 114 4.87 -9.26 5.93
CA ASN A 114 5.43 -10.59 6.13
C ASN A 114 5.08 -11.11 7.54
N LEU A 115 4.47 -12.30 7.61
CA LEU A 115 4.14 -13.02 8.85
C LEU A 115 4.90 -14.35 8.99
N ASP A 116 5.71 -14.76 8.01
CA ASP A 116 6.59 -15.93 8.12
C ASP A 116 7.81 -15.61 9.00
N ALA A 117 7.85 -16.22 10.18
CA ALA A 117 8.82 -15.87 11.23
C ALA A 117 10.29 -16.18 10.89
N ALA A 118 10.54 -17.19 10.05
CA ALA A 118 11.88 -17.69 9.74
C ALA A 118 12.33 -17.38 8.30
N ILE A 119 11.48 -16.72 7.50
CA ILE A 119 11.65 -16.60 6.05
C ILE A 119 11.48 -15.14 5.63
N ASN A 120 12.48 -14.61 4.93
CA ASN A 120 12.39 -13.31 4.27
C ASN A 120 11.60 -13.45 2.96
N HIS A 121 10.81 -12.44 2.64
CA HIS A 121 10.10 -12.33 1.36
C HIS A 121 10.38 -10.98 0.68
N THR A 122 9.92 -10.82 -0.56
CA THR A 122 9.90 -9.53 -1.27
C THR A 122 8.57 -9.34 -1.99
N VAL A 123 8.29 -8.10 -2.39
CA VAL A 123 7.25 -7.69 -3.31
C VAL A 123 7.94 -6.90 -4.40
N THR A 124 8.12 -7.54 -5.56
CA THR A 124 8.95 -7.04 -6.65
C THR A 124 8.17 -7.16 -7.95
N SER A 125 8.09 -6.11 -8.76
CA SER A 125 7.46 -6.21 -10.08
C SER A 125 8.39 -6.94 -11.05
N ASP A 126 7.80 -7.48 -12.11
CA ASP A 126 8.55 -7.94 -13.29
C ASP A 126 9.09 -6.75 -14.12
#